data_AF-U1EX71-F1
#
_entry.id   AF-U1EX71-F1
#
_cell.length_a   1.000
_cell.length_b   1.000
_cell.length_c   1.000
_cell.angle_alpha   90.00
_cell.angle_beta   90.00
_cell.angle_gamma   90.00
#
_symmetry.space_group_name_H-M   'P 1'
#
loop_
_entity.id
_entity.type
_entity.pdbx_description
1 polymer ?
#
loop_
_entity_poly.entity_id
_entity_poly.type
_entity_poly.pdbx_seq_one_letter_code
_entity_poly.pdbx_strand_id
1 'polypeptide(L)'
;MAASFQEAVADVLTAKAVDLCQTYELEHFLIGGGVAANSRLRALLAERMAAAGVELRRPRPGLCTDNGAMIAALGVQVVKAGLEPSSLDISANSGLPVETILV
;
A
#
# COMPACT_ATOMS: atom_id res chain seq x y z
N MET A 1 11.77 21.12 14.84
CA MET A 1 10.33 21.00 14.52
C MET A 1 10.04 19.95 13.46
N ALA A 2 10.75 19.94 12.32
CA ALA A 2 10.54 18.91 11.29
C ALA A 2 10.78 17.47 11.79
N ALA A 3 11.86 17.24 12.55
CA ALA A 3 12.15 15.92 13.11
C ALA A 3 11.10 15.45 14.13
N SER A 4 10.68 16.32 15.05
CA SER A 4 9.67 15.99 16.07
C SER A 4 8.29 15.75 15.47
N PHE A 5 7.93 16.49 14.41
CA PHE A 5 6.69 16.24 13.67
C PHE A 5 6.74 14.90 12.93
N GLN A 6 7.83 14.64 12.20
CA GLN A 6 8.01 13.36 11.51
C GLN A 6 7.95 12.19 12.49
N GLU A 7 8.55 12.34 13.67
CA GLU A 7 8.54 11.31 14.71
C GLU A 7 7.13 11.03 15.20
N ALA A 8 6.35 12.07 15.53
CA ALA A 8 4.97 11.91 15.97
C ALA A 8 4.08 11.24 14.90
N VAL A 9 4.26 11.62 13.63
CA VAL A 9 3.51 11.01 12.51
C VAL A 9 3.91 9.54 12.34
N ALA A 10 5.21 9.23 12.36
CA ALA A 10 5.69 7.86 12.22
C ALA A 10 5.22 6.98 13.37
N ASP A 11 5.29 7.49 14.59
CA ASP A 11 4.85 6.78 15.80
C ASP A 11 3.37 6.38 15.71
N VAL A 12 2.48 7.35 15.42
CA VAL A 12 1.04 7.10 15.33
C VAL A 12 0.70 6.13 14.20
N LEU A 13 1.29 6.30 13.01
CA LEU A 13 1.01 5.42 11.87
C LEU A 13 1.47 3.99 12.13
N THR A 14 2.66 3.81 12.69
CA THR A 14 3.21 2.48 12.96
C THR A 14 2.50 1.77 14.10
N ALA A 15 2.08 2.49 15.15
CA ALA A 15 1.30 1.93 16.24
C ALA A 15 -0.04 1.38 15.73
N LYS A 16 -0.77 2.17 14.93
CA LYS A 16 -2.04 1.73 14.32
C LYS A 16 -1.86 0.55 13.36
N ALA A 17 -0.76 0.52 12.61
CA ALA A 17 -0.47 -0.58 11.72
C ALA A 17 -0.29 -1.91 12.46
N VAL A 18 0.44 -1.89 13.59
CA VAL A 18 0.62 -3.08 14.43
C VAL A 18 -0.69 -3.50 15.11
N ASP A 19 -1.43 -2.55 15.67
CA ASP A 19 -2.72 -2.80 16.30
C ASP A 19 -3.70 -3.48 15.32
N LEU A 20 -3.74 -3.01 14.08
CA LEU A 20 -4.51 -3.63 13.01
C LEU A 20 -4.03 -5.05 12.71
N CYS A 21 -2.72 -5.29 12.60
CA CYS A 21 -2.22 -6.64 12.33
C CYS A 21 -2.55 -7.62 13.46
N GLN A 22 -2.47 -7.19 14.71
CA GLN A 22 -2.80 -8.02 15.86
C GLN A 22 -4.31 -8.29 15.95
N THR A 23 -5.14 -7.27 15.73
CA THR A 23 -6.60 -7.37 15.78
C THR A 23 -7.16 -8.34 14.75
N TYR A 24 -6.59 -8.35 13.54
CA TYR A 24 -7.04 -9.20 12.43
C TYR A 24 -6.13 -10.41 12.18
N GLU A 25 -5.21 -10.71 13.11
CA GLU A 25 -4.28 -11.84 13.04
C GLU A 25 -3.53 -11.93 11.70
N LEU A 26 -3.06 -10.78 11.19
CA LEU A 26 -2.39 -10.67 9.90
C LEU A 26 -0.92 -11.06 10.01
N GLU A 27 -0.48 -11.94 9.12
CA GLU A 27 0.93 -12.35 9.01
C GLU A 27 1.78 -11.40 8.14
N HIS A 28 1.12 -10.58 7.32
CA HIS A 28 1.77 -9.73 6.32
C HIS A 28 1.23 -8.31 6.34
N PHE A 29 2.14 -7.34 6.35
CA PHE A 29 1.81 -5.92 6.19
C PHE A 29 2.54 -5.34 4.99
N LEU A 30 1.81 -4.75 4.04
CA LEU A 30 2.40 -4.13 2.85
C LEU A 30 2.28 -2.61 2.92
N ILE A 31 3.40 -1.91 2.68
CA ILE A 31 3.42 -0.44 2.56
C ILE A 31 3.70 -0.01 1.11
N GLY A 32 2.84 0.85 0.58
CA GLY A 32 2.93 1.44 -0.77
C GLY A 32 2.81 2.97 -0.78
N GLY A 33 2.91 3.56 -1.97
CA GLY A 33 2.80 5.00 -2.20
C GLY A 33 4.00 5.83 -1.72
N GLY A 34 3.92 7.15 -1.89
CA GLY A 34 5.02 8.08 -1.55
C GLY A 34 5.44 8.06 -0.07
N VAL A 35 4.52 7.69 0.83
CA VAL A 35 4.80 7.54 2.27
C VAL A 35 5.78 6.38 2.54
N ALA A 36 5.78 5.34 1.71
CA ALA A 36 6.75 4.25 1.77
C ALA A 36 8.20 4.71 1.51
N ALA A 37 8.41 5.89 0.91
CA ALA A 37 9.74 6.43 0.68
C ALA A 37 10.39 6.95 1.98
N ASN A 38 9.60 7.36 2.98
CA ASN A 38 10.10 7.94 4.23
C ASN A 38 10.95 6.91 5.01
N SER A 39 12.23 7.22 5.22
CA SER A 39 13.18 6.30 5.86
C SER A 39 12.87 6.05 7.34
N ARG A 40 12.42 7.09 8.06
CA ARG A 40 12.10 6.97 9.49
C ARG A 40 10.89 6.08 9.73
N LEU A 41 9.81 6.31 8.98
CA LEU A 41 8.59 5.48 9.05
C LEU A 41 8.92 4.02 8.75
N ARG A 42 9.74 3.75 7.72
CA ARG A 42 10.15 2.39 7.36
C ARG A 42 10.93 1.69 8.47
N ALA A 43 11.89 2.39 9.07
CA ALA A 43 12.68 1.83 10.16
C ALA A 43 11.79 1.43 11.34
N LEU A 44 10.86 2.31 11.71
CA LEU A 44 9.95 2.07 12.83
C LEU A 44 8.93 0.96 12.53
N LEU A 45 8.42 0.87 11.29
CA LEU A 45 7.57 -0.24 10.87
C LEU A 45 8.32 -1.57 10.93
N ALA A 46 9.56 -1.62 10.41
CA ALA A 46 10.34 -2.85 10.40
C ALA A 46 10.60 -3.36 11.83
N GLU A 47 10.96 -2.46 12.75
CA GLU A 47 11.16 -2.79 14.16
C GLU A 47 9.88 -3.33 14.81
N ARG A 48 8.77 -2.59 14.69
CA ARG A 48 7.53 -2.94 15.39
C ARG A 48 6.82 -4.14 14.79
N MET A 49 6.86 -4.31 13.46
CA MET A 49 6.29 -5.48 12.80
C MET A 49 7.08 -6.75 13.14
N ALA A 50 8.41 -6.68 13.17
CA ALA A 50 9.24 -7.80 13.62
C ALA A 50 8.92 -8.21 15.07
N ALA A 51 8.76 -7.22 15.96
CA ALA A 51 8.35 -7.48 17.35
C ALA A 51 6.95 -8.11 17.46
N ALA A 52 6.05 -7.80 16.52
CA ALA A 52 4.70 -8.36 16.44
C ALA A 52 4.62 -9.69 15.66
N GLY A 53 5.73 -10.19 15.10
CA GLY A 53 5.73 -11.41 14.28
C GLY A 53 5.11 -11.23 12.88
N VAL A 54 5.02 -10.01 12.38
CA VAL A 54 4.41 -9.66 11.09
C VAL A 54 5.48 -9.39 10.05
N GLU A 55 5.35 -9.97 8.86
CA GLU A 55 6.27 -9.72 7.74
C GLU A 55 5.94 -8.38 7.05
N LEU A 56 6.86 -7.43 7.14
CA LEU A 56 6.76 -6.16 6.41
C LEU A 56 7.21 -6.34 4.94
N ARG A 57 6.28 -6.12 4.01
CA ARG A 57 6.53 -6.15 2.56
C ARG A 57 6.52 -4.76 1.95
N ARG A 58 7.40 -4.56 0.98
CA ARG A 58 7.49 -3.31 0.22
C ARG A 58 7.90 -3.61 -1.23
N PRO A 59 7.29 -2.95 -2.22
CA PRO A 59 7.78 -3.00 -3.60
C PRO A 59 9.23 -2.51 -3.71
N ARG A 60 9.91 -2.87 -4.81
CA ARG A 60 11.18 -2.23 -5.17
C ARG A 60 10.95 -0.72 -5.34
N PRO A 61 11.90 0.16 -4.97
CA PRO A 61 11.66 1.61 -5.00
C PRO A 61 11.10 2.17 -6.32
N GLY A 62 11.58 1.67 -7.47
CA GLY A 62 11.07 2.07 -8.79
C GLY A 62 9.64 1.60 -9.12
N LEU A 63 9.04 0.77 -8.28
CA LEU A 63 7.65 0.31 -8.37
C LEU A 63 6.74 0.94 -7.31
N CYS A 64 7.27 1.78 -6.41
CA CYS A 64 6.49 2.41 -5.35
C CYS A 64 5.72 3.65 -5.81
N THR A 65 6.12 4.25 -6.93
CA THR A 65 5.46 5.40 -7.57
C THR A 65 4.56 4.96 -8.71
N ASP A 66 3.63 5.80 -9.12
CA ASP A 66 2.74 5.52 -10.25
C ASP A 66 3.52 5.13 -11.50
N ASN A 67 3.24 3.96 -12.04
CA ASN A 67 3.96 3.40 -13.19
C ASN A 67 3.05 2.48 -14.02
N GLY A 68 3.36 2.32 -15.31
CA GLY A 68 2.57 1.45 -16.21
C GLY A 68 2.63 -0.04 -15.86
N ALA A 69 3.66 -0.49 -15.12
CA ALA A 69 3.77 -1.90 -14.74
C ALA A 69 2.69 -2.33 -13.74
N MET A 70 2.26 -1.44 -12.83
CA MET A 70 1.16 -1.73 -11.91
C MET A 70 -0.17 -1.94 -12.66
N ILE A 71 -0.42 -1.13 -13.70
CA ILE A 71 -1.62 -1.22 -14.54
C ILE A 71 -1.59 -2.49 -15.39
N ALA A 72 -0.44 -2.80 -16.00
CA ALA A 72 -0.27 -4.03 -16.78
C ALA A 72 -0.45 -5.28 -15.90
N ALA A 73 0.12 -5.28 -14.69
CA ALA A 73 -0.04 -6.38 -13.75
C ALA A 73 -1.52 -6.60 -13.37
N LEU A 74 -2.26 -5.53 -13.08
CA LEU A 74 -3.70 -5.60 -12.84
C LEU A 74 -4.44 -6.15 -14.06
N GLY A 75 -4.19 -5.63 -15.26
CA GLY A 75 -4.82 -6.10 -16.49
C GLY A 75 -4.63 -7.60 -16.75
N VAL A 76 -3.44 -8.14 -16.46
CA VAL A 76 -3.20 -9.59 -16.54
C VAL A 76 -4.06 -10.37 -15.53
N GLN A 77 -4.23 -9.88 -14.30
CA GLN A 77 -5.09 -10.54 -13.31
C GLN A 77 -6.56 -10.49 -13.72
N VAL A 78 -7.02 -9.37 -14.25
CA VAL A 78 -8.40 -9.19 -14.74
C VAL A 78 -8.71 -10.19 -15.87
N VAL A 79 -7.83 -10.27 -16.88
CA VAL A 79 -7.99 -11.23 -17.98
C VAL A 79 -7.94 -12.68 -17.47
N LYS A 80 -7.03 -13.01 -16.54
CA LYS A 80 -6.95 -14.35 -15.95
C LYS A 80 -8.19 -14.72 -15.13
N ALA A 81 -8.85 -13.74 -14.53
CA ALA A 81 -10.10 -13.93 -13.81
C ALA A 81 -11.32 -14.08 -14.75
N GLY A 82 -11.14 -13.92 -16.07
CA GLY A 82 -12.20 -14.08 -17.07
C GLY A 82 -13.17 -12.90 -17.15
N LEU A 83 -12.75 -11.72 -16.70
CA LEU A 83 -13.54 -10.50 -16.81
C LEU A 83 -13.56 -9.98 -18.25
N GLU A 84 -14.70 -9.43 -18.65
CA GLU A 84 -14.87 -8.87 -19.99
C GLU A 84 -14.07 -7.57 -20.16
N PRO A 85 -13.54 -7.30 -21.36
CA PRO A 85 -12.90 -6.02 -21.64
C PRO A 85 -13.86 -4.85 -21.41
N SER A 86 -13.32 -3.73 -20.93
CA SER A 86 -14.08 -2.48 -20.87
C SER A 86 -14.57 -2.07 -22.26
N SER A 87 -15.75 -1.44 -22.31
CA SER A 87 -16.30 -0.88 -23.54
C SER A 87 -15.40 0.22 -24.12
N LEU A 88 -15.47 0.42 -25.44
CA LEU A 88 -14.68 1.43 -26.16
C LEU A 88 -15.08 2.89 -25.80
N ASP A 89 -16.22 3.09 -25.14
CA ASP A 89 -16.70 4.37 -24.65
C ASP A 89 -16.26 4.68 -23.20
N ILE A 90 -15.36 3.88 -22.63
CA ILE A 90 -14.82 4.10 -21.28
C ILE A 90 -14.26 5.53 -21.11
N SER A 91 -14.59 6.16 -19.99
CA SER A 91 -14.15 7.51 -19.63
C SER A 91 -13.38 7.51 -18.31
N ALA A 92 -12.61 8.57 -18.07
CA ALA A 92 -11.90 8.76 -16.82
C ALA A 92 -12.84 9.26 -15.70
N ASN A 93 -12.64 8.76 -14.48
CA ASN A 93 -13.29 9.26 -13.29
C ASN A 93 -12.23 9.72 -12.27
N SER A 94 -12.01 11.03 -12.16
CA SER A 94 -11.01 11.62 -11.28
C SER A 94 -11.31 11.47 -9.78
N GLY A 95 -12.55 11.10 -9.43
CA GLY A 95 -13.00 10.92 -8.05
C GLY A 95 -13.41 9.49 -7.74
N LEU A 96 -12.93 8.50 -8.51
CA LEU A 96 -13.29 7.10 -8.32
C LEU A 96 -12.94 6.66 -6.88
N PRO A 97 -13.93 6.25 -6.06
CA PRO A 97 -13.67 5.78 -4.71
C PRO A 97 -12.86 4.48 -4.71
N VAL A 98 -11.97 4.31 -3.73
CA VAL A 98 -11.08 3.13 -3.65
C VAL A 98 -11.84 1.83 -3.38
N GLU A 99 -13.00 1.94 -2.74
CA GLU A 99 -13.93 0.84 -2.49
C GLU A 99 -14.70 0.40 -3.74
N THR A 100 -14.68 1.21 -4.80
CA THR A 100 -15.38 0.89 -6.05
C THR A 100 -14.42 0.16 -6.99
N ILE A 101 -14.63 -1.15 -7.13
CA ILE A 101 -13.85 -1.98 -8.05
C ILE A 101 -14.60 -2.03 -9.39
N LEU A 102 -14.03 -1.36 -10.39
CA LEU A 102 -14.44 -1.45 -11.79
C LEU A 102 -13.38 -2.29 -12.51
N VAL A 103 -13.61 -3.59 -12.60
CA VAL A 103 -12.78 -4.53 -13.35
C VAL A 103 -13.64 -5.36 -14.28
#